data_AF-K1RYI1-F1
#
_entry.id   AF-K1RYI1-F1
#
_cell.length_a   1.000
_cell.length_b   1.000
_cell.length_c   1.000
_cell.angle_alpha   90.00
_cell.angle_beta   90.00
_cell.angle_gamma   90.00
#
_symmetry.space_group_name_H-M   'P 1'
#
loop_
_entity.id
_entity.type
_entity.pdbx_description
1 polymer ?
#
loop_
_entity_poly.entity_id
_entity_poly.type
_entity_poly.pdbx_seq_one_letter_code
_entity_poly.pdbx_strand_id
1 'polypeptide(L)'
;DVHRNRVRNRDIVTFDKHDKVNYAVTKTDFIMDRAKRKVTLDITIDNTICPVLDYFDIFMERTKMSKYAAKYLNIWFELIINGTKLL
;
A
#
# COMPACT_ATOMS: atom_id res chain seq x y z
N ASP A 1 -6.84 -1.10 -0.66
CA ASP A 1 -6.46 -2.17 -1.58
C ASP A 1 -5.89 -1.55 -2.85
N VAL A 2 -4.58 -1.70 -3.02
CA VAL A 2 -3.78 -1.11 -4.09
C VAL A 2 -3.17 -2.25 -4.88
N HIS A 3 -3.56 -2.38 -6.14
CA HIS A 3 -3.13 -3.50 -6.97
C HIS A 3 -3.08 -3.08 -8.42
N ARG A 4 -1.96 -3.35 -9.08
CA ARG A 4 -1.77 -3.13 -10.53
C ARG A 4 -2.89 -3.73 -11.38
N ASN A 5 -3.42 -4.90 -10.96
CA ASN A 5 -4.51 -5.60 -11.64
C ASN A 5 -5.86 -4.86 -11.63
N ARG A 6 -6.04 -3.80 -10.83
CA ARG A 6 -7.26 -2.98 -10.84
C ARG A 6 -7.28 -1.99 -12.00
N VAL A 7 -6.11 -1.66 -12.56
CA VAL A 7 -6.00 -0.78 -13.72
C VAL A 7 -6.31 -1.62 -14.97
N ARG A 8 -7.54 -1.45 -15.49
CA ARG A 8 -8.01 -2.17 -16.68
C ARG A 8 -7.58 -1.48 -17.98
N ASN A 9 -7.29 -0.19 -17.91
CA ASN A 9 -6.80 0.59 -19.02
C ASN A 9 -5.29 0.38 -19.19
N ARG A 10 -4.82 0.08 -20.41
CA ARG A 10 -3.39 -0.11 -20.69
C ARG A 10 -2.70 1.15 -21.21
N ASP A 11 -3.47 2.18 -21.55
CA ASP A 11 -2.96 3.44 -22.08
C ASP A 11 -2.56 4.36 -20.94
N ILE A 12 -1.29 4.28 -20.55
CA ILE A 12 -0.65 5.06 -19.46
C ILE A 12 -0.90 6.57 -19.61
N VAL A 13 -1.04 7.05 -20.85
CA VAL A 13 -1.27 8.47 -21.19
C VAL A 13 -2.61 8.99 -20.63
N THR A 14 -3.58 8.10 -20.42
CA THR A 14 -4.93 8.46 -19.93
C THR A 14 -5.10 8.26 -18.43
N PHE A 15 -4.05 7.83 -17.71
CA PHE A 15 -4.17 7.50 -16.29
C PHE A 15 -4.42 8.75 -15.45
N ASP A 16 -5.45 8.68 -14.61
CA ASP A 16 -5.64 9.62 -13.53
C ASP A 16 -4.65 9.33 -12.36
N LYS A 17 -4.68 10.15 -11.31
CA LYS A 17 -3.75 10.01 -10.17
C LYS A 17 -3.89 8.64 -9.49
N HIS A 18 -5.09 8.07 -9.44
CA HIS A 18 -5.35 6.77 -8.82
C HIS A 18 -4.83 5.63 -9.69
N ASP A 19 -5.02 5.70 -11.01
CA ASP A 19 -4.50 4.71 -11.96
C ASP A 19 -2.97 4.71 -11.98
N LYS A 20 -2.34 5.88 -11.93
CA LYS A 20 -0.87 6.00 -11.84
C LYS A 20 -0.33 5.33 -10.58
N VAL A 21 -0.92 5.62 -9.42
CA VAL A 21 -0.47 5.01 -8.16
C VAL A 21 -0.72 3.50 -8.15
N ASN A 22 -1.89 3.04 -8.59
CA ASN A 22 -2.17 1.60 -8.66
C ASN A 22 -1.21 0.88 -9.62
N TYR A 23 -0.87 1.52 -10.75
CA TYR A 23 0.07 0.95 -11.72
C TYR A 23 1.52 0.97 -11.21
N ALA A 24 1.91 2.00 -10.48
CA ALA A 24 3.22 2.11 -9.84
C ALA A 24 3.42 1.10 -8.72
N VAL A 25 2.34 0.62 -8.09
CA VAL A 25 2.43 -0.45 -7.09
C VAL A 25 2.66 -1.79 -7.79
N THR A 26 3.93 -2.19 -7.84
CA THR A 26 4.37 -3.42 -8.51
C THR A 26 4.18 -4.65 -7.63
N LYS A 27 4.14 -4.48 -6.31
CA LYS A 27 3.93 -5.57 -5.35
C LYS A 27 3.19 -5.08 -4.10
N THR A 28 2.32 -5.94 -3.57
CA THR A 28 1.65 -5.72 -2.28
C THR A 28 1.51 -7.06 -1.59
N ASP A 29 2.24 -7.24 -0.49
CA ASP A 29 2.17 -8.42 0.36
C ASP A 29 1.51 -8.07 1.69
N PHE A 30 0.59 -8.93 2.13
CA PHE A 30 -0.03 -8.86 3.44
C PHE A 30 0.42 -10.06 4.27
N ILE A 31 1.32 -9.81 5.22
CA ILE A 31 1.98 -10.85 6.01
C ILE A 31 1.40 -10.83 7.41
N MET A 32 0.92 -11.99 7.88
CA MET A 32 0.39 -12.14 9.24
C MET A 32 1.23 -13.13 10.03
N ASP A 33 1.92 -12.63 11.06
CA ASP A 33 2.61 -13.42 12.07
C ASP A 33 1.67 -13.63 13.27
N ARG A 34 1.10 -14.83 13.35
CA ARG A 34 0.15 -15.19 14.43
C ARG A 34 0.84 -15.27 15.79
N ALA A 35 2.09 -15.74 15.83
CA ALA A 35 2.83 -15.92 17.07
C ALA A 35 3.17 -14.56 17.70
N LYS A 36 3.57 -13.59 16.87
CA LYS A 36 3.88 -12.22 17.31
C LYS A 36 2.67 -11.28 17.31
N ARG A 37 1.47 -11.78 16.98
CA ARG A 37 0.25 -10.99 16.76
C ARG A 37 0.53 -9.74 15.91
N LYS A 38 1.18 -9.95 14.77
CA LYS A 38 1.68 -8.87 13.93
C LYS A 38 1.18 -9.02 12.51
N VAL A 39 0.77 -7.91 11.92
CA VAL A 39 0.40 -7.79 10.52
C VAL A 39 1.32 -6.76 9.88
N THR A 40 1.95 -7.14 8.77
CA THR A 40 2.83 -6.29 7.98
C THR A 40 2.22 -6.12 6.59
N LEU A 41 1.99 -4.88 6.20
CA LEU A 41 1.65 -4.50 4.84
C LEU A 41 2.93 -4.03 4.16
N ASP A 42 3.44 -4.82 3.22
CA ASP A 42 4.66 -4.54 2.47
C ASP A 42 4.33 -4.19 1.02
N ILE A 43 4.68 -2.98 0.62
CA ILE A 43 4.32 -2.40 -0.68
C ILE A 43 5.60 -2.02 -1.42
N THR A 44 5.69 -2.46 -2.67
CA THR A 44 6.73 -1.97 -3.58
C THR A 44 6.10 -1.02 -4.58
N ILE A 45 6.65 0.19 -4.65
CA ILE A 45 6.24 1.29 -5.53
C ILE A 45 7.41 1.59 -6.46
N ASP A 46 7.12 1.59 -7.76
CA ASP A 46 8.06 2.05 -8.77
C ASP A 46 8.12 3.59 -8.78
N ASN A 47 9.18 4.11 -8.15
CA ASN A 47 9.43 5.55 -8.05
C ASN A 47 9.70 6.23 -9.40
N THR A 48 9.90 5.48 -10.49
CA THR A 48 9.99 6.05 -11.85
C THR A 48 8.62 6.44 -12.41
N ILE A 49 7.54 5.85 -11.88
CA ILE A 49 6.16 6.08 -12.31
C ILE A 49 5.48 7.13 -11.43
N CYS A 50 5.58 6.99 -10.09
CA CYS A 50 5.11 8.01 -9.17
C CYS A 50 5.92 8.04 -7.86
N PRO A 51 6.06 9.20 -7.21
CA PRO A 51 6.64 9.29 -5.88
C PRO A 51 5.79 8.55 -4.84
N VAL A 52 6.43 8.08 -3.77
CA VAL A 52 5.76 7.45 -2.61
C VAL A 52 4.73 8.40 -1.96
N LEU A 53 4.93 9.72 -2.07
CA LEU A 53 4.00 10.71 -1.55
C LEU A 53 2.61 10.60 -2.19
N ASP A 54 2.53 10.27 -3.48
CA ASP A 54 1.25 10.11 -4.18
C ASP A 54 0.46 8.90 -3.65
N TYR A 55 1.14 7.85 -3.19
CA TYR A 55 0.48 6.75 -2.48
C TYR A 55 -0.15 7.24 -1.18
N PHE A 56 0.55 8.09 -0.42
CA PHE A 56 0.01 8.62 0.82
C PHE A 56 -1.21 9.51 0.59
N ASP A 57 -1.20 10.34 -0.45
CA ASP A 57 -2.35 11.20 -0.77
C ASP A 57 -3.64 10.40 -1.02
N ILE A 58 -3.51 9.19 -1.59
CA ILE A 58 -4.66 8.39 -2.01
C ILE A 58 -5.05 7.33 -0.98
N PHE A 59 -4.07 6.66 -0.37
CA PHE A 59 -4.28 5.44 0.38
C PHE A 59 -3.95 5.55 1.87
N MET A 60 -3.41 6.69 2.33
CA MET A 60 -3.06 6.87 3.75
C MET A 60 -4.26 6.72 4.68
N GLU A 61 -5.42 7.30 4.34
CA GLU A 61 -6.61 7.20 5.20
C GLU A 61 -7.04 5.75 5.42
N ARG A 62 -7.07 4.95 4.34
CA ARG A 62 -7.41 3.52 4.38
C ARG A 62 -6.36 2.71 5.15
N THR A 63 -5.08 3.09 5.03
CA THR A 63 -3.98 2.47 5.77
C THR A 63 -4.10 2.76 7.28
N LYS A 64 -4.42 4.01 7.65
CA LYS A 64 -4.71 4.40 9.03
C LYS A 64 -5.91 3.65 9.60
N MET A 65 -6.99 3.49 8.82
CA MET A 65 -8.15 2.69 9.22
C MET A 65 -7.75 1.25 9.56
N SER A 66 -6.90 0.63 8.74
CA SER A 66 -6.38 -0.72 8.97
C SER A 66 -5.53 -0.79 10.25
N LYS A 67 -4.68 0.23 10.50
CA LYS A 67 -3.93 0.36 11.75
C LYS A 67 -4.85 0.46 12.97
N TYR A 68 -5.94 1.22 12.89
CA TYR A 68 -6.89 1.34 13.99
C TYR A 68 -7.64 0.04 14.27
N ALA A 69 -8.05 -0.69 13.22
CA ALA A 69 -8.65 -2.00 13.36
C ALA A 69 -7.68 -3.01 14.00
N ALA A 70 -6.41 -3.02 13.57
CA ALA A 70 -5.37 -3.85 14.18
C ALA A 70 -5.17 -3.50 15.66
N LYS A 71 -5.14 -2.22 16.01
CA LYS A 71 -5.07 -1.75 17.41
C LYS A 71 -6.27 -2.25 18.24
N TYR A 72 -7.49 -2.17 17.69
CA TYR A 72 -8.69 -2.67 18.36
C TYR A 72 -8.60 -4.19 18.63
N LEU A 73 -8.06 -4.94 17.67
CA LEU A 73 -7.83 -6.39 17.78
C LEU A 73 -6.57 -6.75 18.59
N ASN A 74 -5.87 -5.77 19.16
CA ASN A 74 -4.60 -5.93 19.86
C ASN A 74 -3.57 -6.70 19.01
N ILE A 75 -3.43 -6.28 17.75
CA ILE A 75 -2.47 -6.76 16.75
C ILE A 75 -1.55 -5.60 16.40
N TRP A 76 -0.25 -5.87 16.34
CA TRP A 76 0.74 -4.90 15.87
C TRP A 76 0.63 -4.73 14.35
N PHE A 77 0.54 -3.50 13.87
CA PHE A 77 0.46 -3.19 12.44
C PHE A 77 1.74 -2.49 11.98
N GLU A 78 2.38 -3.04 10.95
CA GLU A 78 3.55 -2.44 10.30
C GLU A 78 3.23 -2.09 8.85
N LEU A 79 3.72 -0.94 8.42
CA LEU A 79 3.72 -0.54 7.01
C LEU A 79 5.17 -0.44 6.53
N ILE A 80 5.49 -1.21 5.50
CA ILE A 80 6.77 -1.17 4.80
C ILE A 80 6.50 -0.70 3.38
N ILE A 81 7.22 0.32 2.93
CA ILE A 81 7.18 0.77 1.53
C ILE A 81 8.61 0.82 1.00
N ASN A 82 8.88 0.12 -0.10
CA ASN A 82 10.22 0.03 -0.73
C ASN A 82 11.31 -0.35 0.28
N GLY A 83 11.02 -1.33 1.15
CA GLY A 83 11.94 -1.80 2.19
C GLY A 83 12.11 -0.85 3.40
N THR A 84 11.49 0.33 3.37
CA THR A 84 11.54 1.29 4.48
C THR A 84 10.33 1.09 5.40
N LYS A 85 10.60 0.87 6.69
CA LYS A 85 9.55 0.79 7.70
C LYS A 85 9.06 2.19 8.08
N LEU A 86 7.77 2.44 7.91
CA LEU A 86 7.15 3.74 8.13
C LEU A 86 6.25 3.77 9.37
N LEU A 87 5.70 2.61 9.75
CA LEU A 87 4.84 2.41 10.93
C LEU A 87 5.20 1.10 11.62
#